data_AF-A0A1B9K6Q0-F1
#
_entry.id   AF-A0A1B9K6Q0-F1
#
_cell.length_a   1.000
_cell.length_b   1.000
_cell.length_c   1.000
_cell.angle_alpha   90.00
_cell.angle_beta   90.00
_cell.angle_gamma   90.00
#
_symmetry.space_group_name_H-M   'P 1'
#
loop_
_entity.id
_entity.type
_entity.pdbx_description
1 polymer ?
#
loop_
_entity_poly.entity_id
_entity_poly.type
_entity_poly.pdbx_seq_one_letter_code
_entity_poly.pdbx_strand_id
1 'polypeptide(L)'
;MSYDMLQTLIGLALYLWFPLCTIFFIYLICRVRRKVLKRCNEKGGSVISMCFIYSLPSLFIYIIIIIPVFYINHLGSQYDVCMNIVRVNKITTVDNEFLQERCGTFDLPELIQKSKAEVKVDN
;
A
#
# COMPACT_ATOMS: atom_id res chain seq x y z
N MET A 1 -16.71 -3.85 1.90
CA MET A 1 -15.63 -3.66 2.91
C MET A 1 -15.99 -2.45 3.77
N SER A 2 -16.01 -2.61 5.09
CA SER A 2 -16.32 -1.50 6.01
C SER A 2 -15.12 -0.55 6.15
N TYR A 3 -15.38 0.68 6.56
CA TYR A 3 -14.33 1.67 6.76
C TYR A 3 -13.38 1.29 7.90
N ASP A 4 -13.91 0.73 8.99
CA ASP A 4 -13.10 0.34 10.15
C ASP A 4 -12.14 -0.80 9.77
N MET A 5 -12.60 -1.72 8.92
CA MET A 5 -11.75 -2.76 8.35
C MET A 5 -10.67 -2.16 7.44
N LEU A 6 -11.02 -1.20 6.59
CA LEU A 6 -10.08 -0.51 5.70
C LEU A 6 -9.01 0.27 6.49
N GLN A 7 -9.40 1.04 7.52
CA GLN A 7 -8.46 1.74 8.39
C GLN A 7 -7.52 0.80 9.13
N THR A 8 -8.04 -0.33 9.62
CA THR A 8 -7.22 -1.36 10.28
C THR A 8 -6.20 -1.94 9.30
N LEU A 9 -6.62 -2.28 8.07
CA LEU A 9 -5.73 -2.77 7.01
C LEU A 9 -4.65 -1.76 6.64
N ILE A 10 -5.00 -0.48 6.49
CA ILE A 10 -4.06 0.61 6.20
C ILE A 10 -3.04 0.74 7.34
N GLY A 11 -3.51 0.76 8.60
CA GLY A 11 -2.65 0.83 9.77
C GLY A 11 -1.70 -0.36 9.86
N LEU A 12 -2.18 -1.58 9.63
CA LEU A 12 -1.39 -2.79 9.67
C LEU A 12 -0.37 -2.84 8.52
N ALA A 13 -0.75 -2.38 7.33
CA ALA A 13 0.14 -2.27 6.18
C ALA A 13 1.28 -1.26 6.40
N LEU A 14 0.97 -0.07 6.93
CA LEU A 14 1.94 1.00 7.12
C LEU A 14 2.81 0.81 8.37
N TYR A 15 2.21 0.46 9.52
CA TYR A 15 2.92 0.43 10.80
C TYR A 15 3.53 -0.92 11.14
N LEU A 16 3.07 -2.01 10.52
CA LEU A 16 3.61 -3.36 10.78
C LEU A 16 4.32 -3.91 9.54
N TRP A 17 3.61 -3.99 8.41
CA TRP A 17 4.13 -4.68 7.22
C TRP A 17 5.28 -3.91 6.56
N PHE A 18 5.12 -2.62 6.31
CA PHE A 18 6.16 -1.78 5.70
C PHE A 18 7.49 -1.77 6.47
N PRO A 19 7.53 -1.58 7.81
CA PRO A 19 8.79 -1.67 8.55
C PRO A 19 9.37 -3.08 8.54
N LEU A 20 8.55 -4.14 8.62
CA LEU A 20 9.04 -5.52 8.48
C LEU A 20 9.70 -5.77 7.11
N CYS A 21 9.08 -5.29 6.02
CA CYS A 21 9.64 -5.37 4.68
C CYS A 21 10.97 -4.63 4.56
N THR A 22 11.04 -3.45 5.18
CA THR A 22 12.24 -2.60 5.18
C THR A 22 13.38 -3.26 5.94
N ILE A 23 13.12 -3.81 7.13
CA ILE A 23 14.10 -4.56 7.93
C ILE A 23 14.60 -5.78 7.15
N PHE A 24 13.70 -6.53 6.53
CA PHE A 24 14.06 -7.69 5.71
C PHE A 24 14.93 -7.31 4.51
N PHE A 25 14.62 -6.20 3.84
CA PHE A 25 15.42 -5.69 2.73
C PHE A 25 16.83 -5.27 3.17
N ILE A 26 16.95 -4.55 4.29
CA ILE A 26 18.24 -4.17 4.87
C ILE A 26 19.05 -5.43 5.22
N TYR A 27 18.41 -6.45 5.80
CA TYR A 27 19.06 -7.72 6.08
C TYR A 27 19.62 -8.39 4.80
N LEU A 28 18.83 -8.41 3.72
CA LEU A 28 19.27 -8.95 2.44
C LEU A 28 20.45 -8.16 1.84
N ILE A 29 20.42 -6.83 1.90
CA ILE A 29 21.53 -5.98 1.45
C ILE A 29 22.78 -6.25 2.28
N CYS A 30 22.68 -6.32 3.61
CA CYS A 30 23.80 -6.61 4.49
C CYS A 30 24.41 -7.99 4.18
N ARG A 31 23.57 -8.99 3.91
CA ARG A 31 23.99 -10.34 3.50
C ARG A 31 24.72 -10.32 2.16
N VAL A 32 24.21 -9.55 1.19
CA VAL A 32 24.84 -9.36 -0.13
C VAL A 32 26.19 -8.67 0.00
N ARG A 33 26.28 -7.58 0.77
CA ARG A 33 27.53 -6.84 1.00
C ARG A 33 28.65 -7.73 1.54
N ARG A 34 28.35 -8.58 2.53
CA ARG A 34 29.33 -9.53 3.08
C ARG A 34 29.85 -10.51 2.00
N LYS A 35 28.97 -11.00 1.13
CA LYS A 35 29.36 -11.88 0.00
C LYS A 35 30.21 -11.15 -1.04
N VAL A 36 29.86 -9.90 -1.36
CA VAL A 36 30.58 -9.09 -2.35
C VAL A 36 31.98 -8.74 -1.85
N LEU A 37 32.13 -8.31 -0.59
CA LEU A 37 33.44 -8.01 0.01
C LEU A 37 34.36 -9.23 -0.02
N LYS A 38 33.84 -10.41 0.34
CA LYS A 38 34.61 -11.66 0.28
C LYS A 38 35.07 -11.98 -1.15
N ARG A 39 34.18 -11.87 -2.14
CA ARG A 39 34.53 -12.14 -3.55
C ARG A 39 35.49 -11.09 -4.15
N CYS A 40 35.37 -9.83 -3.74
CA CYS A 40 36.27 -8.77 -4.20
C CYS A 40 37.70 -9.01 -3.71
N ASN A 41 37.86 -9.42 -2.44
CA ASN A 41 39.16 -9.77 -1.88
C ASN A 41 39.79 -11.00 -2.56
N GLU A 42 38.98 -11.95 -3.03
CA GLU A 42 39.46 -13.20 -3.65
C GLU A 42 39.74 -13.08 -5.15
N LYS A 43 38.95 -12.34 -5.91
CA LYS A 43 38.99 -12.35 -7.39
C LYS A 43 39.42 -11.03 -8.03
N GLY A 44 39.46 -9.94 -7.27
CA GLY A 44 39.62 -8.60 -7.83
C GLY A 44 38.41 -8.18 -8.69
N GLY A 45 38.12 -6.88 -8.72
CA GLY A 45 37.02 -6.32 -9.52
C GLY A 45 36.39 -5.09 -8.88
N SER A 46 35.45 -4.46 -9.59
CA SER A 46 34.74 -3.29 -9.07
C SER A 46 33.72 -3.70 -8.01
N VAL A 47 33.95 -3.26 -6.77
CA VAL A 47 33.03 -3.45 -5.63
C VAL A 47 31.63 -2.94 -5.96
N ILE A 48 31.55 -1.84 -6.71
CA ILE A 48 30.29 -1.15 -7.06
C ILE A 48 29.47 -2.02 -8.02
N SER A 49 30.08 -2.55 -9.08
CA SER A 49 29.36 -3.37 -10.06
C SER A 49 28.86 -4.68 -9.46
N MET A 50 29.68 -5.33 -8.63
CA MET A 50 29.28 -6.53 -7.91
C MET A 50 28.15 -6.24 -6.92
N CYS A 51 28.24 -5.17 -6.13
CA CYS A 51 27.15 -4.78 -5.22
C CYS A 51 25.83 -4.61 -5.97
N PHE A 52 25.84 -3.97 -7.14
CA PHE A 52 24.63 -3.76 -7.92
C PHE A 52 24.01 -5.08 -8.40
N ILE A 53 24.81 -5.95 -9.03
CA ILE A 53 24.33 -7.23 -9.59
C ILE A 53 23.81 -8.15 -8.49
N TYR A 54 24.53 -8.28 -7.37
CA TYR A 54 24.10 -9.17 -6.29
C TYR A 54 22.93 -8.58 -5.47
N SER A 55 22.63 -7.28 -5.59
CA SER A 55 21.49 -6.65 -4.93
C SER A 55 20.20 -6.72 -5.76
N LEU A 56 20.27 -6.95 -7.07
CA LEU A 56 19.09 -7.06 -7.95
C LEU A 56 18.06 -8.09 -7.45
N PRO A 57 18.43 -9.32 -7.02
CA PRO A 57 17.46 -10.26 -6.48
C PRO A 57 16.76 -9.75 -5.21
N SER A 58 17.51 -9.08 -4.33
CA SER A 58 16.97 -8.49 -3.11
C SER A 58 15.97 -7.37 -3.41
N LEU A 59 16.27 -6.56 -4.42
CA LEU A 59 15.38 -5.49 -4.90
C LEU A 59 14.09 -6.07 -5.51
N PHE A 60 14.21 -7.13 -6.31
CA PHE A 60 13.05 -7.80 -6.91
C PHE A 60 12.13 -8.41 -5.84
N ILE A 61 12.71 -9.09 -4.84
CA ILE A 61 11.96 -9.63 -3.69
C ILE A 61 11.28 -8.50 -2.91
N TYR A 62 11.97 -7.38 -2.67
CA TYR A 62 11.38 -6.23 -1.99
C TYR A 62 10.18 -5.66 -2.75
N ILE A 63 10.29 -5.49 -4.07
CA ILE A 63 9.18 -5.02 -4.91
C ILE A 63 7.98 -5.96 -4.81
N ILE A 64 8.17 -7.27 -4.81
CA ILE A 64 7.05 -8.23 -4.70
C ILE A 64 6.35 -8.10 -3.34
N ILE A 65 7.13 -8.04 -2.26
CA ILE A 65 6.59 -8.04 -0.89
C ILE A 65 5.87 -6.71 -0.57
N ILE A 66 6.19 -5.61 -1.26
CA ILE A 66 5.54 -4.31 -1.04
C ILE A 66 4.24 -4.13 -1.83
N ILE A 67 3.94 -4.98 -2.84
CA ILE A 67 2.70 -4.91 -3.64
C ILE A 67 1.43 -4.83 -2.76
N PRO A 68 1.25 -5.64 -1.71
CA PRO A 68 0.07 -5.55 -0.84
C PRO A 68 -0.11 -4.18 -0.19
N VAL A 69 0.98 -3.49 0.17
CA VAL A 69 0.93 -2.14 0.75
C VAL A 69 0.39 -1.14 -0.28
N PHE A 70 0.88 -1.22 -1.52
CA PHE A 70 0.39 -0.37 -2.61
C PHE A 70 -1.09 -0.64 -2.91
N TYR A 71 -1.50 -1.91 -2.88
CA TYR A 71 -2.90 -2.29 -3.10
C TYR A 71 -3.81 -1.75 -2.00
N ILE A 72 -3.43 -1.89 -0.72
CA ILE A 72 -4.21 -1.37 0.41
C ILE A 72 -4.29 0.17 0.35
N ASN A 73 -3.19 0.84 0.02
CA ASN A 73 -3.20 2.29 -0.17
C ASN A 73 -4.11 2.72 -1.33
N HIS A 74 -4.13 1.96 -2.42
CA HIS A 74 -5.05 2.19 -3.54
C HIS A 74 -6.51 2.02 -3.13
N LEU A 75 -6.85 0.99 -2.35
CA LEU A 75 -8.19 0.82 -1.78
C LEU A 75 -8.60 2.01 -0.90
N GLY A 76 -7.69 2.53 -0.08
CA GLY A 76 -7.90 3.76 0.70
C GLY A 76 -8.27 4.94 -0.18
N SER A 77 -7.48 5.20 -1.21
CA SER A 77 -7.74 6.30 -2.16
C SER A 77 -9.06 6.12 -2.92
N GLN A 78 -9.43 4.89 -3.30
CA GLN A 78 -10.72 4.62 -3.93
C GLN A 78 -11.89 4.93 -2.98
N TYR A 79 -11.76 4.60 -1.69
CA TYR A 79 -12.78 4.90 -0.69
C TYR A 79 -13.02 6.41 -0.58
N ASP A 80 -11.96 7.22 -0.54
CA ASP A 80 -12.08 8.69 -0.50
C ASP A 80 -12.72 9.27 -1.76
N VAL A 81 -12.38 8.73 -2.93
CA VAL A 81 -13.00 9.12 -4.21
C VAL A 81 -14.49 8.78 -4.19
N CYS A 82 -14.85 7.56 -3.76
CA CYS A 82 -16.24 7.14 -3.61
C CYS A 82 -17.02 8.03 -2.64
N MET A 83 -16.41 8.38 -1.51
CA MET A 83 -17.01 9.28 -0.52
C MET A 83 -17.26 10.68 -1.11
N ASN A 84 -16.31 11.21 -1.89
CA ASN A 84 -16.47 12.49 -2.58
C ASN A 84 -17.55 12.45 -3.67
N ILE A 85 -17.66 11.36 -4.42
CA ILE A 85 -18.73 11.17 -5.42
C ILE A 85 -20.10 11.24 -4.76
N VAL A 86 -20.29 10.57 -3.61
CA VAL A 86 -21.55 10.63 -2.85
C VAL A 86 -21.82 12.04 -2.35
N ARG A 87 -20.80 12.73 -1.84
CA ARG A 87 -20.90 14.10 -1.30
C ARG A 87 -21.34 15.10 -2.38
N VAL A 88 -20.68 15.09 -3.54
CA VAL A 88 -20.93 16.04 -4.63
C VAL A 88 -22.29 15.78 -5.29
N ASN A 89 -22.63 14.51 -5.53
CA ASN A 89 -23.87 14.14 -6.20
C ASN A 89 -25.07 14.00 -5.24
N LYS A 90 -24.87 14.22 -3.93
CA LYS A 90 -25.88 14.09 -2.87
C LYS A 90 -26.65 12.76 -2.94
N ILE A 91 -25.95 11.67 -3.25
CA ILE A 91 -26.57 10.36 -3.42
C ILE A 91 -27.08 9.88 -2.06
N THR A 92 -28.38 9.59 -1.98
CA THR A 92 -29.05 9.17 -0.75
C THR A 92 -29.41 7.69 -0.72
N THR A 93 -29.46 7.05 -1.89
CA THR A 93 -29.92 5.67 -2.08
C THR A 93 -28.79 4.74 -2.50
N VAL A 94 -28.88 3.49 -2.05
CA VAL A 94 -27.89 2.43 -2.29
C VAL A 94 -28.04 1.81 -3.69
N ASP A 95 -29.20 2.02 -4.33
CA ASP A 95 -29.57 1.44 -5.62
C ASP A 95 -29.06 2.26 -6.83
N ASN A 96 -28.16 3.22 -6.60
CA ASN A 96 -27.61 4.01 -7.69
C ASN A 96 -26.60 3.15 -8.48
N GLU A 97 -26.95 2.77 -9.71
CA GLU A 97 -26.11 1.91 -10.59
C GLU A 97 -24.68 2.44 -10.70
N PHE A 98 -24.50 3.76 -10.83
CA PHE A 98 -23.18 4.38 -10.92
C PHE A 98 -22.33 4.18 -9.66
N LEU A 99 -22.98 4.19 -8.48
CA LEU A 99 -22.32 3.97 -7.20
C LEU A 99 -22.00 2.49 -7.01
N GLN A 100 -22.86 1.58 -7.43
CA GLN A 100 -22.61 0.14 -7.36
C GLN A 100 -21.47 -0.29 -8.29
N GLU A 101 -21.42 0.24 -9.51
CA GLU A 101 -20.38 -0.12 -10.48
C GLU A 101 -18.99 0.33 -10.03
N ARG A 102 -18.88 1.52 -9.42
CA ARG A 102 -17.58 2.09 -9.01
C ARG A 102 -17.18 1.83 -7.56
N CYS A 103 -18.16 1.67 -6.66
CA CYS A 103 -17.93 1.61 -5.22
C CYS A 103 -18.50 0.34 -4.58
N GLY A 104 -19.01 -0.62 -5.37
CA GLY A 104 -19.63 -1.86 -4.88
C GLY A 104 -18.71 -2.77 -4.06
N THR A 105 -17.40 -2.56 -4.11
CA THR A 105 -16.41 -3.23 -3.24
C THR A 105 -16.53 -2.78 -1.77
N PHE A 106 -17.10 -1.59 -1.52
CA PHE A 106 -17.24 -0.97 -0.21
C PHE A 106 -18.67 -1.11 0.33
N ASP A 107 -18.82 -0.96 1.65
CA ASP A 107 -20.13 -0.93 2.29
C ASP A 107 -20.85 0.39 1.94
N LEU A 108 -21.73 0.33 0.92
CA LEU A 108 -22.42 1.50 0.37
C LEU A 108 -23.32 2.24 1.39
N PRO A 109 -24.11 1.55 2.23
CA PRO A 109 -24.81 2.18 3.36
C PRO A 109 -23.88 2.98 4.27
N GLU A 110 -22.75 2.39 4.68
CA GLU A 110 -21.78 3.06 5.55
C GLU A 110 -21.15 4.28 4.87
N LEU A 111 -20.80 4.15 3.58
CA LEU A 111 -20.24 5.22 2.75
C LEU A 111 -21.19 6.43 2.66
N ILE A 112 -22.49 6.18 2.47
CA ILE A 112 -23.53 7.23 2.40
C ILE A 112 -23.73 7.88 3.78
N GLN A 113 -23.66 7.11 4.86
CA GLN A 113 -23.80 7.64 6.21
C GLN A 113 -22.62 8.53 6.60
N LYS A 114 -21.38 8.08 6.34
CA LYS A 114 -20.16 8.84 6.67
C LYS A 114 -20.03 10.12 5.84
N SER A 115 -20.31 10.04 4.54
CA SER A 115 -20.29 11.24 3.67
C SER A 115 -21.28 12.33 4.12
N LYS A 116 -22.42 11.96 4.69
CA LYS A 116 -23.40 12.91 5.27
C LYS A 116 -22.98 13.43 6.65
N ALA A 117 -22.33 12.61 7.47
CA ALA A 117 -21.89 12.99 8.81
C ALA A 117 -20.81 14.08 8.76
N GLU A 118 -19.88 14.02 7.80
CA GLU A 118 -18.84 15.04 7.63
C GLU A 118 -19.40 16.39 7.15
N VAL A 119 -20.45 16.41 6.32
CA VAL A 119 -21.10 17.65 5.85
C VAL A 119 -21.75 18.44 6.99
N LYS A 120 -22.13 17.78 8.10
CA LYS A 120 -22.68 18.47 9.27
C LYS A 120 -21.63 19.19 10.12
N VAL A 121 -20.34 18.91 9.93
CA VAL A 121 -19.25 19.53 10.70
C VAL A 121 -18.80 20.84 10.05
N ASP A 122 -19.08 21.03 8.75
CA ASP A 122 -18.67 22.21 7.97
C ASP A 122 -19.74 23.33 7.90
N ASN A 123 -20.84 23.24 8.66
CA ASN A 123 -21.90 24.27 8.79
C ASN A 123 -22.02 24.76 10.22
#